data_AF-A0A7C5N3T8-F1
#
_entry.id   AF-A0A7C5N3T8-F1
#
_cell.length_a   1.000
_cell.length_b   1.000
_cell.length_c   1.000
_cell.angle_alpha   90.00
_cell.angle_beta   90.00
_cell.angle_gamma   90.00
#
_symmetry.space_group_name_H-M   'P 1'
#
loop_
_entity.id
_entity.type
_entity.pdbx_description
1 polymer ?
#
loop_
_entity_poly.entity_id
_entity_poly.type
_entity_poly.pdbx_seq_one_letter_code
_entity_poly.pdbx_strand_id
1 'polypeptide(L)' 'MLVLTRRAGESIHIYPSADIPPDMTVAELFKDGPFEIHIRKINPGQVRISIKAPHELTILRNELERNPPQKDLQKSASQI' A
#
# COMPACT_ATOMS: atom_id res chain seq x y z
N MET A 1 2.17 -4.49 12.34
CA MET A 1 3.23 -3.48 12.09
C MET A 1 4.29 -4.09 11.17
N LEU A 2 4.55 -3.47 10.03
CA LEU A 2 5.55 -3.87 9.05
C LEU A 2 6.81 -3.00 9.21
N VAL A 3 8.01 -3.57 9.09
CA VAL A 3 9.27 -2.81 9.09
C VAL A 3 10.06 -3.19 7.85
N LEU A 4 10.43 -2.20 7.05
CA LEU A 4 11.21 -2.40 5.84
C LEU A 4 12.27 -1.31 5.69
N THR A 5 13.10 -1.46 4.67
CA THR A 5 14.27 -0.62 4.50
C THR A 5 14.34 -0.10 3.07
N ARG A 6 14.48 1.20 2.88
CA ARG A 6 14.41 1.89 1.58
C ARG A 6 15.62 2.74 1.26
N ARG A 7 15.95 2.84 -0.02
CA ARG A 7 16.94 3.74 -0.61
C ARG A 7 16.24 4.83 -1.40
N ALA A 8 16.99 5.87 -1.76
CA ALA A 8 16.50 6.90 -2.68
C ALA A 8 16.02 6.24 -3.98
N GLY A 9 14.81 6.62 -4.42
CA GLY A 9 14.18 6.06 -5.62
C GLY A 9 13.36 4.79 -5.42
N GLU A 10 13.42 4.15 -4.25
CA GLU A 10 12.52 3.02 -3.93
C GLU A 10 11.18 3.54 -3.37
N SER A 11 10.08 2.91 -3.77
CA SER A 11 8.72 3.32 -3.35
C SER A 11 8.00 2.21 -2.59
N ILE A 12 6.92 2.62 -1.93
CA ILE A 12 5.98 1.75 -1.24
C ILE A 12 4.61 2.13 -1.80
N HIS A 13 3.87 1.16 -2.31
CA HIS A 13 2.50 1.36 -2.76
C HIS A 13 1.53 0.81 -1.72
N ILE A 14 0.42 1.51 -1.55
CA ILE A 14 -0.61 1.19 -0.57
C ILE A 14 -1.93 1.16 -1.32
N TYR A 15 -2.61 0.02 -1.26
CA TYR A 15 -3.89 -0.21 -1.94
C TYR A 15 -4.89 -0.82 -0.95
N PRO A 16 -6.20 -0.69 -1.18
CA PRO A 16 -7.17 -1.55 -0.53
C PRO A 16 -6.82 -3.02 -0.77
N SER A 17 -7.00 -3.87 0.23
CA SER A 17 -6.91 -5.31 0.07
C SER A 17 -7.94 -5.80 -0.93
N ALA A 18 -7.62 -6.89 -1.66
CA ALA A 18 -8.59 -7.56 -2.53
C ALA A 18 -9.80 -8.09 -1.75
N ASP A 19 -9.63 -8.31 -0.45
CA ASP A 19 -10.66 -8.83 0.46
C ASP A 19 -11.44 -7.72 1.19
N ILE A 20 -11.22 -6.44 0.86
CA ILE A 20 -11.96 -5.35 1.49
C ILE A 20 -13.45 -5.41 1.07
N PRO A 21 -14.40 -5.34 2.01
CA PRO A 21 -15.81 -5.25 1.67
C PRO A 21 -16.10 -4.02 0.79
N PRO A 22 -16.85 -4.15 -0.32
CA PRO A 22 -17.07 -3.05 -1.26
C PRO A 22 -17.91 -1.90 -0.68
N ASP A 23 -18.68 -2.18 0.38
CA ASP A 23 -19.53 -1.25 1.11
C ASP A 23 -18.86 -0.69 2.38
N MET A 24 -17.61 -1.08 2.68
CA MET A 24 -16.86 -0.54 3.81
C MET A 24 -16.67 0.97 3.66
N THR A 25 -17.04 1.71 4.70
CA THR A 25 -16.82 3.15 4.77
C THR A 25 -15.39 3.49 5.19
N VAL A 26 -14.94 4.69 4.86
CA VAL A 26 -13.64 5.21 5.32
C VAL A 26 -13.59 5.33 6.86
N ALA A 27 -14.73 5.62 7.50
CA ALA A 27 -14.83 5.68 8.96
C ALA A 27 -14.56 4.29 9.58
N GLU A 28 -15.10 3.24 8.99
CA GLU A 28 -14.84 1.86 9.42
C GLU A 28 -13.40 1.44 9.16
N LEU A 29 -12.83 1.83 8.01
CA LEU A 29 -11.43 1.55 7.66
C LEU A 29 -10.44 2.11 8.70
N PHE A 30 -10.73 3.27 9.27
CA PHE A 30 -9.86 3.95 10.24
C PHE A 30 -10.39 3.93 11.67
N LYS A 31 -11.38 3.08 11.98
CA LYS A 31 -11.98 2.99 13.33
C LYS A 31 -10.95 2.64 14.41
N ASP A 32 -9.95 1.83 14.05
CA ASP A 32 -8.90 1.34 14.95
C ASP A 32 -7.68 2.28 14.98
N GLY A 33 -7.80 3.45 14.34
CA GLY A 33 -6.81 4.51 14.32
C GLY A 33 -6.22 4.79 12.93
N PRO A 34 -5.29 5.76 12.86
CA PRO A 34 -4.72 6.20 11.61
C PRO A 34 -3.74 5.16 11.04
N PHE A 35 -3.51 5.29 9.74
CA PHE A 35 -2.32 4.78 9.10
C PHE A 35 -1.10 5.62 9.53
N GLU A 36 -0.04 4.98 10.04
CA GLU A 36 1.16 5.65 10.55
C GLU A 36 2.41 5.16 9.84
N ILE A 37 3.26 6.12 9.42
CA ILE A 37 4.62 5.86 8.92
C ILE A 37 5.60 6.47 9.91
N HIS A 38 6.57 5.67 10.35
CA HIS A 38 7.65 6.12 11.22
C HIS A 38 9.00 5.89 10.55
N ILE A 39 9.82 6.94 10.46
CA ILE A 39 11.23 6.80 10.12
C ILE A 39 11.96 6.34 11.38
N ARG A 40 12.36 5.06 11.41
CA ARG A 40 13.02 4.47 12.58
C ARG A 40 14.51 4.74 12.64
N LYS A 41 15.19 4.76 11.48
CA LYS A 41 16.62 4.98 11.39
C LYS A 41 17.00 5.51 10.02
N ILE A 42 17.93 6.45 9.97
CA ILE A 42 18.56 6.93 8.74
C ILE A 42 20.04 6.53 8.79
N ASN A 43 20.48 5.75 7.81
CA ASN A 43 21.88 5.42 7.55
C ASN A 43 22.28 6.06 6.19
N PRO A 44 23.59 6.21 5.91
CA PRO A 44 24.04 6.61 4.57
C PRO A 44 23.44 5.69 3.49
N GLY A 45 22.69 6.28 2.56
CA GLY A 45 22.05 5.57 1.44
C GLY A 45 20.87 4.66 1.80
N GLN A 46 20.39 4.66 3.05
CA GLN A 46 19.34 3.73 3.49
C GLN A 46 18.50 4.26 4.66
N VAL A 47 17.18 4.10 4.60
CA VAL A 47 16.22 4.50 5.62
C VAL A 47 15.42 3.28 6.08
N ARG A 48 15.36 3.03 7.39
CA ARG A 48 14.46 2.03 8.00
C ARG A 48 13.14 2.70 8.32
N ILE A 49 12.06 2.19 7.74
CA ILE A 49 10.70 2.69 7.87
C ILE A 49 9.86 1.62 8.55
N SER A 50 9.01 2.00 9.51
CA SER A 50 7.94 1.13 10.00
C SER A 50 6.58 1.70 9.65
N ILE A 51 5.68 0.83 9.25
CA ILE A 51 4.34 1.16 8.81
C ILE A 51 3.34 0.40 9.70
N LYS A 52 2.41 1.13 10.28
CA LYS A 52 1.24 0.59 10.98
C LYS A 52 0.02 1.01 10.18
N ALA A 53 -0.77 0.03 9.76
CA ALA A 53 -1.92 0.24 8.89
C ALA A 53 -3.05 -0.69 9.35
N PRO A 54 -4.32 -0.33 9.07
CA PRO A 54 -5.44 -1.27 9.08
C PRO A 54 -5.14 -2.51 8.23
N HIS A 55 -5.71 -3.65 8.60
CA HIS A 55 -5.49 -4.93 7.90
C HIS A 55 -6.10 -4.95 6.50
N GLU A 56 -7.06 -4.06 6.27
CA GLU A 56 -7.77 -3.82 5.04
C GLU A 56 -6.91 -3.09 4.00
N LEU A 57 -5.70 -2.62 4.36
CA LEU A 57 -4.74 -2.04 3.43
C LEU A 57 -3.59 -3.02 3.12
N THR A 58 -3.34 -3.20 1.83
CA THR A 58 -2.17 -3.91 1.32
C THR A 58 -1.00 -2.94 1.14
N ILE A 59 0.15 -3.27 1.75
CA ILE A 59 1.39 -2.52 1.62
C ILE A 59 2.36 -3.32 0.75
N LEU A 60 2.68 -2.81 -0.43
CA LEU A 60 3.53 -3.49 -1.40
C LEU A 60 4.81 -2.69 -1.65
N ARG A 61 5.94 -3.40 -1.74
CA ARG A 61 7.20 -2.82 -2.18
C ARG A 61 7.23 -2.81 -3.69
N ASN A 62 7.64 -1.71 -4.31
CA ASN A 62 7.57 -1.56 -5.76
C ASN A 62 8.36 -2.63 -6.53
N GLU A 63 9.45 -3.15 -5.97
CA GLU A 63 10.19 -4.26 -6.58
C GLU A 63 9.43 -5.59 -6.65
N LEU A 64 8.30 -5.71 -5.93
CA LEU A 64 7.46 -6.92 -5.89
C LEU A 64 6.26 -6.85 -6.83
N GLU A 65 6.06 -5.75 -7.55
CA GLU A 65 5.01 -5.63 -8.56
C GLU A 65 5.32 -6.51 -9.78
N ARG A 66 5.08 -7.82 -9.66
CA ARG A 66 4.96 -8.71 -10.82
C ARG A 66 3.58 -8.49 -11.42
N ASN A 67 3.51 -7.69 -12.49
CA ASN A 67 2.31 -7.40 -13.29
C ASN A 67 1.02 -7.23 -12.46
N PRO A 68 0.54 -6.00 -12.23
CA PRO A 68 -0.74 -5.82 -11.55
C PRO A 68 -1.83 -6.62 -12.26
N PRO A 69 -2.81 -7.22 -11.56
CA PRO A 69 -3.95 -7.85 -12.20
C PRO A 69 -4.73 -6.81 -13.00
N GLN A 70 -4.37 -6.63 -14.27
CA GLN A 70 -5.07 -5.81 -15.27
C GLN A 70 -6.34 -6.53 -15.75
N LYS A 71 -7.22 -6.97 -14.86
CA LYS A 71 -8.46 -7.65 -15.31
C LYS A 71 -9.64 -6.74 -15.57
N ASP A 72 -9.61 -5.46 -15.18
CA ASP A 72 -10.81 -4.63 -15.24
C ASP A 72 -10.70 -3.32 -16.05
N LEU A 73 -9.57 -3.04 -16.72
CA LEU A 73 -9.42 -1.83 -17.55
C LEU A 73 -9.45 -2.09 -19.07
N GLN A 74 -10.05 -3.19 -19.52
CA GLN A 74 -10.23 -3.47 -20.96
C GLN A 74 -11.70 -3.46 -21.44
N LYS A 75 -12.70 -3.26 -20.57
CA LYS A 75 -14.11 -3.26 -21.01
C LYS A 75 -14.69 -1.90 -21.39
N SER A 76 -13.99 -0.79 -21.10
CA SER A 76 -14.52 0.56 -21.37
C SER A 76 -14.00 1.20 -22.65
N ALA A 77 -12.95 0.64 -23.28
CA ALA A 77 -12.29 1.23 -24.43
C ALA A 77 -12.68 0.61 -25.79
N SER A 78 -13.67 -0.30 -25.81
CA SER A 78 -14.21 -0.90 -27.06
C SER A 78 -15.61 -0.41 -27.41
N GLN A 79 -16.06 0.70 -26.81
CA GLN A 79 -17.32 1.36 -27.18
C GLN A 79 -17.11 2.87 -27.39
N ILE A 80 -16.12 3.25 -28.20
CA ILE A 80 -16.13 4.50 -28.97
C ILE A 80 -15.57 4.22 -30.35
#